data_AF-A0A558FMA1-F1
#
_entry.id   AF-A0A558FMA1-F1
#
_cell.length_a   1.000
_cell.length_b   1.000
_cell.length_c   1.000
_cell.angle_alpha   90.00
_cell.angle_beta   90.00
_cell.angle_gamma   90.00
#
_symmetry.space_group_name_H-M   'P 1'
#
loop_
_entity.id
_entity.type
_entity.pdbx_description
1 polymer ?
#
loop_
_entity_poly.entity_id
_entity_poly.type
_entity_poly.pdbx_seq_one_letter_code
_entity_poly.pdbx_strand_id
1 'polypeptide(L)'
;MKSILALLALVALPVMAAEPTLYGRYEYIKLPEIGGQVLKAKMDTGALTASLSAKDIETFTRNGEDWVRFRLGTKDASSKVFEHKVLRISKIKSRADEEDEKDTADVAKRPVVELELCLGSIKRTVEVNLTDRSSFNYPLLIGAKALREFGAAVNPARRFVADKPDC
;
A
#
# COMPACT_ATOMS: atom_id res chain seq x y z
N MET A 1 -46.19 -41.76 35.70
CA MET A 1 -45.07 -40.85 36.06
C MET A 1 -43.83 -41.29 35.30
N LYS A 2 -43.27 -40.44 34.43
CA LYS A 2 -41.85 -40.39 34.05
C LYS A 2 -41.65 -39.20 33.11
N SER A 3 -41.45 -38.03 33.70
CA SER A 3 -41.04 -36.82 32.99
C SER A 3 -39.60 -37.00 32.53
N ILE A 4 -39.36 -37.02 31.22
CA ILE A 4 -38.02 -36.99 30.66
C ILE A 4 -37.59 -35.52 30.62
N LEU A 5 -36.69 -35.16 31.53
CA LEU A 5 -36.07 -33.84 31.59
C LEU A 5 -35.01 -33.78 30.48
N ALA A 6 -35.28 -33.07 29.39
CA ALA A 6 -34.28 -32.79 28.36
C ALA A 6 -33.33 -31.70 28.87
N LEU A 7 -32.12 -32.10 29.28
CA LEU A 7 -31.06 -31.18 29.66
C LEU A 7 -30.45 -30.58 28.39
N LEU A 8 -30.86 -29.35 28.02
CA LEU A 8 -30.22 -28.59 26.96
C LEU A 8 -28.84 -28.13 27.48
N ALA A 9 -27.78 -28.86 27.14
CA ALA A 9 -26.41 -28.41 27.39
C ALA A 9 -26.10 -27.27 26.41
N LEU A 10 -26.02 -26.03 26.93
CA LEU A 10 -25.59 -24.87 26.16
C LEU A 10 -24.09 -24.97 25.91
N VAL A 11 -23.68 -25.57 24.78
CA VAL A 11 -22.28 -25.61 24.37
C VAL A 11 -21.89 -24.23 23.88
N ALA A 12 -21.17 -23.47 24.71
CA ALA A 12 -20.52 -22.23 24.27
C ALA A 12 -19.35 -22.61 23.34
N LEU A 13 -19.59 -22.56 22.04
CA LEU A 13 -18.51 -22.66 21.06
C LEU A 13 -17.68 -21.38 21.12
N PRO A 14 -16.35 -21.46 21.25
CA PRO A 14 -15.52 -20.26 21.20
C PRO A 14 -15.65 -19.65 19.80
N VAL A 15 -16.12 -18.40 19.73
CA VAL A 15 -15.97 -17.57 18.54
C VAL A 15 -14.49 -17.24 18.43
N MET A 16 -13.81 -17.85 17.46
CA MET A 16 -12.48 -17.43 17.07
C MET A 16 -12.62 -16.07 16.37
N ALA A 17 -12.07 -15.03 16.98
CA ALA A 17 -11.93 -13.75 16.30
C ALA A 17 -11.01 -13.94 15.07
N ALA A 18 -11.34 -13.30 13.95
CA ALA A 18 -10.46 -13.30 12.80
C ALA A 18 -9.17 -12.56 13.17
N GLU A 19 -8.09 -13.29 13.43
CA GLU A 19 -6.79 -12.70 13.70
C GLU A 19 -6.19 -12.11 12.41
N PRO A 20 -5.47 -10.99 12.51
CA PRO A 20 -4.78 -10.43 11.36
C PRO A 20 -3.73 -11.41 10.83
N THR A 21 -3.56 -11.44 9.51
CA THR A 21 -2.48 -12.22 8.90
C THR A 21 -1.13 -11.62 9.29
N LEU A 22 -0.25 -12.44 9.87
CA LEU A 22 1.05 -11.99 10.32
C LEU A 22 2.06 -11.98 9.16
N TYR A 23 2.49 -10.79 8.75
CA TYR A 23 3.54 -10.59 7.75
C TYR A 23 4.86 -10.16 8.38
N GLY A 24 5.96 -10.28 7.64
CA GLY A 24 7.27 -9.78 8.02
C GLY A 24 7.41 -8.27 7.83
N ARG A 25 8.56 -7.73 8.26
CA ARG A 25 8.94 -6.34 8.01
C ARG A 25 9.03 -5.98 6.53
N TYR A 26 9.38 -6.98 5.72
CA TYR A 26 9.52 -6.85 4.28
C TYR A 26 8.79 -7.99 3.62
N GLU A 27 8.09 -7.70 2.52
CA GLU A 27 7.33 -8.68 1.75
C GLU A 27 7.55 -8.49 0.25
N TYR A 28 7.22 -9.51 -0.54
CA TYR A 28 7.11 -9.39 -1.99
C TYR A 28 5.68 -8.99 -2.35
N ILE A 29 5.54 -7.93 -3.14
CA ILE A 29 4.24 -7.46 -3.61
C ILE A 29 4.30 -7.29 -5.11
N LYS A 30 3.31 -7.88 -5.80
CA LYS A 30 3.13 -7.72 -7.24
C LYS A 30 2.23 -6.54 -7.52
N LEU A 31 2.56 -5.79 -8.57
CA LEU A 31 1.77 -4.68 -9.09
C LEU A 31 1.26 -5.09 -10.48
N PRO A 32 0.05 -5.68 -10.59
CA PRO A 32 -0.50 -6.13 -11.86
C PRO A 32 -0.54 -5.01 -12.91
N GLU A 33 -0.94 -3.81 -12.51
CA GLU A 33 -1.08 -2.64 -13.39
C GLU A 33 0.27 -2.05 -13.83
N ILE A 34 1.33 -2.31 -13.07
CA ILE A 34 2.69 -1.85 -13.39
C ILE A 34 3.47 -2.98 -14.05
N GLY A 35 2.89 -3.55 -15.11
CA GLY A 35 3.51 -4.61 -15.91
C GLY A 35 3.75 -5.92 -15.16
N GLY A 36 2.99 -6.19 -14.09
CA GLY A 36 3.13 -7.40 -13.28
C GLY A 36 4.43 -7.49 -12.48
N GLN A 37 5.10 -6.35 -12.24
CA GLN A 37 6.37 -6.32 -11.52
C GLN A 37 6.21 -6.76 -10.06
N VAL A 38 7.15 -7.57 -9.58
CA VAL A 38 7.22 -8.00 -8.16
C VAL A 38 8.30 -7.18 -7.46
N LEU A 39 7.89 -6.40 -6.46
CA LEU A 39 8.74 -5.48 -5.74
C LEU A 39 8.92 -5.92 -4.29
N LYS A 40 10.11 -5.66 -3.74
CA LYS A 40 10.33 -5.74 -2.30
C LYS A 40 9.68 -4.52 -1.65
N ALA A 41 8.73 -4.78 -0.76
CA ALA A 41 8.01 -3.75 -0.02
C ALA A 41 8.46 -3.71 1.44
N LYS A 42 8.53 -2.50 2.02
CA LYS A 42 8.63 -2.33 3.47
C LYS A 42 7.23 -2.19 4.07
N MET A 43 6.89 -3.03 5.02
CA MET A 43 5.64 -2.96 5.79
C MET A 43 5.83 -1.94 6.92
N ASP A 44 5.27 -0.74 6.78
CA ASP A 44 5.58 0.43 7.60
C ASP A 44 4.36 0.96 8.33
N THR A 45 4.16 0.49 9.56
CA THR A 45 3.08 0.94 10.45
C THR A 45 3.20 2.42 10.85
N GLY A 46 4.38 3.04 10.70
CA GLY A 46 4.62 4.44 11.02
C GLY A 46 4.23 5.42 9.91
N ALA A 47 3.91 4.93 8.71
CA ALA A 47 3.43 5.74 7.59
C ALA A 47 1.93 5.52 7.38
N LEU A 48 1.16 6.57 7.12
CA LEU A 48 -0.29 6.43 6.90
C LEU A 48 -0.61 5.82 5.52
N THR A 49 -0.02 6.39 4.46
CA THR A 49 -0.29 6.04 3.05
C THR A 49 0.89 5.26 2.47
N ALA A 50 0.60 4.37 1.52
CA ALA A 50 1.64 3.67 0.77
C ALA A 50 2.41 4.63 -0.15
N SER A 51 3.61 4.24 -0.58
CA SER A 51 4.38 5.01 -1.56
C SER A 51 5.17 4.10 -2.49
N LEU A 52 5.20 4.47 -3.77
CA LEU A 52 5.96 3.80 -4.82
C LEU A 52 7.04 4.75 -5.34
N SER A 53 8.26 4.23 -5.40
CA SER A 53 9.40 4.89 -6.01
C SER A 53 9.14 5.03 -7.50
N ALA A 54 9.05 6.27 -7.98
CA ALA A 54 8.78 6.61 -9.36
C ALA A 54 9.70 7.76 -9.80
N LYS A 55 10.09 7.74 -11.08
CA LYS A 55 10.93 8.76 -11.73
C LYS A 55 10.16 9.42 -12.86
N ASP A 56 10.60 10.63 -13.25
CA ASP A 56 10.04 11.40 -14.36
C ASP A 56 8.51 11.53 -14.21
N ILE A 57 8.11 11.92 -13.01
CA ILE A 57 6.71 12.05 -12.62
C ILE A 57 6.19 13.33 -13.24
N GLU A 58 5.32 13.21 -14.23
CA GLU A 58 4.72 14.32 -14.96
C GLU A 58 3.20 14.20 -14.90
N THR A 59 2.54 15.23 -14.37
CA THR A 59 1.08 15.32 -14.39
C THR A 59 0.59 15.99 -15.66
N PHE A 60 -0.49 15.49 -16.25
CA PHE A 60 -1.11 16.06 -17.44
C PHE A 60 -2.63 15.88 -17.41
N THR A 61 -3.35 16.67 -18.18
CA THR A 61 -4.82 16.55 -18.30
C THR A 61 -5.17 15.74 -19.55
N ARG A 62 -6.07 14.76 -19.40
CA ARG A 62 -6.62 13.97 -20.51
C ARG A 62 -8.13 13.90 -20.34
N ASN A 63 -8.87 14.36 -21.35
CA ASN A 63 -10.34 14.37 -21.35
C ASN A 63 -10.96 15.08 -20.12
N GLY A 64 -10.31 16.14 -19.63
CA GLY A 64 -10.77 16.90 -18.45
C GLY A 64 -10.45 16.25 -17.11
N GLU A 65 -9.72 15.12 -17.09
CA GLU A 65 -9.28 14.45 -15.86
C GLU A 65 -7.77 14.62 -15.66
N ASP A 66 -7.33 14.58 -14.40
CA ASP A 66 -5.91 14.61 -14.05
C ASP A 66 -5.28 13.22 -14.16
N TRP A 67 -4.16 13.16 -14.86
CA TRP A 67 -3.37 11.96 -15.08
C TRP A 67 -1.92 12.21 -14.68
N VAL A 68 -1.21 11.12 -14.41
CA VAL A 68 0.22 11.13 -14.15
C VAL A 68 0.90 10.10 -15.03
N ARG A 69 2.02 10.50 -15.63
CA ARG A 69 2.95 9.65 -16.34
C ARG A 69 4.21 9.49 -15.50
N PHE A 70 4.75 8.29 -15.40
CA PHE A 70 5.97 8.04 -14.64
C PHE A 70 6.70 6.78 -15.10
N ARG A 71 7.96 6.65 -14.69
CA ARG A 71 8.75 5.41 -14.80
C ARG A 71 8.94 4.81 -13.42
N LEU A 72 9.06 3.48 -13.34
CA LEU A 72 9.32 2.81 -12.08
C LEU A 72 10.73 3.17 -11.56
N GLY A 73 10.84 3.58 -10.30
CA GLY A 73 12.09 4.01 -9.69
C GLY A 73 12.87 2.87 -9.03
N THR A 74 13.18 1.80 -9.77
CA THR A 74 14.02 0.66 -9.34
C THR A 74 15.39 0.67 -10.02
N LYS A 75 16.34 -0.10 -9.49
CA LYS A 75 17.68 -0.25 -10.12
C LYS A 75 17.61 -0.97 -11.46
N ASP A 76 16.71 -1.95 -11.57
CA ASP A 76 16.46 -2.74 -12.78
C ASP A 76 15.27 -2.19 -13.59
N ALA A 77 14.94 -0.91 -13.42
CA ALA A 77 13.76 -0.31 -14.03
C ALA A 77 13.84 -0.40 -15.55
N SER A 78 12.85 -1.05 -16.14
CA SER A 78 12.62 -0.97 -17.59
C SER A 78 12.39 0.49 -17.99
N SER A 79 12.76 0.86 -19.22
CA SER A 79 12.41 2.16 -19.80
C SER A 79 10.90 2.37 -20.03
N LYS A 80 10.07 1.40 -19.61
CA LYS A 80 8.61 1.45 -19.72
C LYS A 80 8.04 2.61 -18.94
N VAL A 81 7.19 3.36 -19.62
CA VAL A 81 6.39 4.45 -19.10
C VAL A 81 5.03 3.91 -18.70
N PHE A 82 4.55 4.32 -17.53
CA PHE A 82 3.22 4.02 -17.02
C PHE A 82 2.41 5.31 -16.92
N GLU A 83 1.12 5.20 -17.14
CA GLU A 83 0.17 6.29 -16.96
C GLU A 83 -0.97 5.84 -16.07
N HIS A 84 -1.42 6.72 -15.17
CA HIS A 84 -2.52 6.43 -14.27
C HIS A 84 -3.33 7.69 -13.98
N LYS A 85 -4.62 7.51 -13.68
CA LYS A 85 -5.46 8.60 -13.20
C LYS A 85 -4.99 9.05 -11.82
N VAL A 86 -4.91 10.36 -11.62
CA VAL A 86 -4.59 10.98 -10.33
C VAL A 86 -5.88 11.08 -9.52
N LEU A 87 -5.85 10.58 -8.30
CA LEU A 87 -6.96 10.74 -7.36
C LEU A 87 -6.92 12.10 -6.67
N ARG A 88 -5.72 12.51 -6.25
CA ARG A 88 -5.46 13.78 -5.58
C ARG A 88 -3.98 14.09 -5.59
N ILE A 89 -3.65 15.35 -5.31
CA ILE A 89 -2.28 15.77 -5.02
C ILE A 89 -2.08 15.85 -3.51
N SER A 90 -1.15 15.07 -2.97
CA SER A 90 -0.73 15.20 -1.57
C SER A 90 0.32 16.29 -1.44
N LYS A 91 0.09 17.24 -0.55
CA LYS A 91 1.07 18.26 -0.15
C LYS A 91 1.82 17.76 1.09
N ILE A 92 3.15 17.76 1.06
CA ILE A 92 3.94 17.57 2.28
C ILE A 92 4.19 18.94 2.88
N LYS A 93 3.45 19.29 3.93
CA LYS A 93 3.79 20.47 4.72
C LYS A 93 5.03 20.15 5.55
N SER A 94 6.09 20.94 5.45
CA SER A 94 7.14 20.87 6.46
C SER A 94 6.63 21.55 7.73
N ARG A 95 7.16 21.16 8.90
CA ARG A 95 6.81 21.82 10.17
C ARG A 95 7.17 23.32 10.20
N ALA A 96 8.04 23.78 9.30
CA ALA A 96 8.39 25.19 9.16
C ALA A 96 7.36 25.98 8.33
N ASP A 97 6.47 25.29 7.59
CA ASP A 97 5.46 25.91 6.72
C ASP A 97 4.07 26.00 7.40
N GLU A 98 3.99 25.80 8.72
CA GLU A 98 2.72 25.86 9.45
C GLU A 98 2.21 27.30 9.65
N GLU A 99 3.07 28.31 9.52
CA GLU A 99 2.71 29.72 9.73
C GLU A 99 2.29 30.47 8.46
N ASP A 100 2.60 29.93 7.28
CA ASP A 100 2.29 30.57 6.00
C ASP A 100 1.38 29.66 5.14
N GLU A 101 0.08 29.97 5.07
CA GLU A 101 -0.89 29.39 4.12
C GLU A 101 -0.60 29.79 2.65
N LYS A 102 0.63 30.12 2.31
CA LYS A 102 1.03 30.41 0.94
C LYS A 102 1.48 29.10 0.30
N ASP A 103 0.95 28.82 -0.89
CA ASP A 103 1.51 27.79 -1.77
C ASP A 103 2.92 28.25 -2.20
N THR A 104 3.90 28.03 -1.33
CA THR A 104 5.31 28.26 -1.63
C THR A 104 5.79 27.17 -2.59
N ALA A 105 6.76 27.51 -3.44
CA ALA A 105 7.30 26.63 -4.47
C ALA A 105 7.95 25.34 -3.93
N ASP A 106 8.22 25.27 -2.63
CA ASP A 106 8.99 24.21 -1.97
C ASP A 106 8.13 23.08 -1.37
N VAL A 107 6.81 23.21 -1.40
CA VAL A 107 5.91 22.12 -0.95
C VAL A 107 5.95 20.99 -1.97
N ALA A 108 6.63 19.89 -1.63
CA ALA A 108 6.70 18.70 -2.47
C ALA A 108 5.29 18.14 -2.73
N LYS A 109 4.79 18.34 -3.95
CA LYS A 109 3.52 17.80 -4.44
C LYS A 109 3.74 16.37 -4.92
N ARG A 110 2.99 15.43 -4.35
CA ARG A 110 3.04 14.01 -4.71
C ARG A 110 1.70 13.58 -5.30
N PRO A 111 1.64 13.16 -6.57
CA PRO A 111 0.44 12.54 -7.12
C PRO A 111 0.10 11.27 -6.35
N VAL A 112 -1.17 11.13 -5.99
CA VAL A 112 -1.73 9.92 -5.38
C VAL A 112 -2.56 9.19 -6.42
N VAL A 113 -2.27 7.90 -6.59
CA VAL A 113 -2.97 7.01 -7.51
C VAL A 113 -3.55 5.84 -6.72
N GLU A 114 -4.61 5.22 -7.22
CA GLU A 114 -5.08 3.92 -6.73
C GLU A 114 -4.37 2.83 -7.53
N LEU A 115 -3.78 1.84 -6.84
CA LEU A 115 -3.17 0.69 -7.50
C LEU A 115 -3.62 -0.60 -6.84
N GLU A 116 -3.94 -1.60 -7.65
CA GLU A 116 -4.08 -2.98 -7.22
C GLU A 116 -2.70 -3.53 -6.81
N LEU A 117 -2.62 -3.98 -5.57
CA LEU A 117 -1.47 -4.65 -5.00
C LEU A 117 -1.84 -6.10 -4.70
N CYS A 118 -0.91 -6.99 -5.01
CA CYS A 118 -1.04 -8.43 -4.77
C CYS A 118 0.05 -8.88 -3.78
N LEU A 119 -0.38 -9.34 -2.61
CA LEU A 119 0.46 -9.82 -1.50
C LEU A 119 0.07 -11.26 -1.15
N GLY A 120 0.97 -12.21 -1.36
CA GLY A 120 0.63 -13.63 -1.33
C GLY A 120 -0.47 -13.91 -2.36
N SER A 121 -1.62 -14.39 -1.88
CA SER A 121 -2.82 -14.68 -2.67
C SER A 121 -3.91 -13.60 -2.58
N ILE A 122 -3.65 -12.49 -1.89
CA ILE A 122 -4.64 -11.44 -1.62
C ILE A 122 -4.38 -10.22 -2.52
N LYS A 123 -5.42 -9.77 -3.21
CA LYS A 123 -5.44 -8.52 -3.97
C LYS A 123 -6.19 -7.41 -3.23
N ARG A 124 -5.63 -6.21 -3.18
CA ARG A 124 -6.29 -5.01 -2.66
C ARG A 124 -5.92 -3.78 -3.48
N THR A 125 -6.90 -2.95 -3.79
CA THR A 125 -6.68 -1.62 -4.35
C THR A 125 -6.40 -0.65 -3.22
N VAL A 126 -5.30 0.09 -3.30
CA VAL A 126 -4.90 1.04 -2.25
C VAL A 126 -4.37 2.34 -2.84
N GLU A 127 -4.48 3.42 -2.08
CA GLU A 127 -3.84 4.70 -2.40
C GLU A 127 -2.32 4.61 -2.26
N VAL A 128 -1.61 5.00 -3.32
CA VAL A 128 -0.15 5.00 -3.41
C VAL A 128 0.34 6.38 -3.84
N ASN A 129 1.23 6.96 -3.03
CA ASN A 129 1.93 8.19 -3.38
C ASN A 129 3.08 7.88 -4.35
N LEU A 130 3.14 8.59 -5.47
CA LEU A 130 4.29 8.55 -6.38
C LEU A 130 5.33 9.57 -5.91
N THR A 131 6.58 9.12 -5.72
CA THR A 131 7.68 9.97 -5.28
C THR A 131 9.01 9.38 -5.70
N ASP A 132 10.00 10.20 -6.00
CA ASP A 132 11.35 9.69 -6.22
C ASP A 132 11.95 9.23 -4.88
N ARG A 133 12.20 7.93 -4.78
CA ARG A 133 12.88 7.27 -3.65
C ARG A 133 13.97 6.33 -4.18
N SER A 134 14.57 6.66 -5.31
CA SER A 134 15.57 5.82 -5.97
C SER A 134 16.84 5.58 -5.14
N SER A 135 17.09 6.41 -4.12
CA SER A 135 18.15 6.20 -3.13
C SER A 135 17.83 5.14 -2.06
N PHE A 136 16.58 4.68 -1.96
CA PHE A 136 16.15 3.71 -0.96
C PHE A 136 16.22 2.26 -1.47
N ASN A 137 16.48 1.33 -0.56
CA ASN A 137 16.58 -0.10 -0.89
C ASN A 137 15.24 -0.79 -1.19
N TYR A 138 14.12 -0.17 -0.80
CA TYR A 138 12.77 -0.72 -0.96
C TYR A 138 11.94 0.25 -1.79
N PRO A 139 11.66 -0.06 -3.06
CA PRO A 139 10.94 0.84 -3.96
C PRO A 139 9.46 0.98 -3.59
N LEU A 140 8.91 0.04 -2.80
CA LEU A 140 7.53 0.09 -2.32
C LEU A 140 7.51 0.16 -0.79
N LEU A 141 6.62 0.98 -0.26
CA LEU A 141 6.35 1.11 1.17
C LEU A 141 4.83 0.98 1.37
N ILE A 142 4.42 0.12 2.28
CA ILE A 142 3.02 -0.16 2.60
C ILE A 142 2.70 0.50 3.94
N GLY A 143 1.87 1.55 3.90
CA GLY A 143 1.44 2.28 5.08
C GLY A 143 0.27 1.62 5.82
N ALA A 144 -0.06 2.15 7.00
CA ALA A 144 -1.11 1.69 7.89
C ALA A 144 -2.49 1.54 7.23
N LYS A 145 -2.86 2.43 6.29
CA LYS A 145 -4.12 2.28 5.53
C LYS A 145 -4.13 0.98 4.73
N ALA A 146 -3.10 0.74 3.93
CA ALA A 146 -2.98 -0.47 3.12
C ALA A 146 -2.84 -1.72 4.00
N LEU A 147 -2.09 -1.67 5.11
CA LEU A 147 -2.00 -2.78 6.06
C LEU A 147 -3.37 -3.19 6.60
N ARG A 148 -4.27 -2.24 6.90
CA ARG A 148 -5.64 -2.52 7.31
C ARG A 148 -6.45 -3.23 6.21
N GLU A 149 -6.33 -2.79 4.95
CA GLU A 149 -7.02 -3.44 3.82
C GLU A 149 -6.58 -4.90 3.61
N PHE A 150 -5.31 -5.19 3.89
CA PHE A 150 -4.78 -6.56 3.87
C PHE A 150 -5.07 -7.36 5.15
N GLY A 151 -5.69 -6.76 6.18
CA GLY A 151 -5.87 -7.39 7.49
C GLY A 151 -4.53 -7.81 8.11
N ALA A 152 -3.49 -6.98 7.94
CA ALA A 152 -2.11 -7.34 8.23
C ALA A 152 -1.66 -6.92 9.65
N ALA A 153 -0.96 -7.82 10.33
CA ALA A 153 -0.07 -7.51 11.45
C ALA A 153 1.39 -7.66 10.99
N VAL A 154 2.29 -6.85 11.53
CA VAL A 154 3.71 -6.84 11.11
C VAL A 154 4.60 -7.35 12.23
N ASN A 155 5.31 -8.45 11.99
CA ASN A 155 6.39 -8.95 12.84
C ASN A 155 7.75 -8.44 12.31
N PRO A 156 8.41 -7.50 13.00
CA PRO A 156 9.66 -6.92 12.53
C PRO A 156 10.85 -7.90 12.54
N ALA A 157 10.74 -9.03 13.25
CA ALA A 157 11.75 -10.08 13.30
C ALA A 157 11.70 -11.04 12.10
N ARG A 158 10.64 -10.98 11.28
CA ARG A 158 10.45 -11.85 10.11
C ARG A 158 10.52 -11.04 8.80
N ARG A 159 10.73 -11.75 7.68
CA ARG A 159 10.78 -11.21 6.32
C ARG A 159 10.25 -12.26 5.35
N PHE A 160 9.57 -11.81 4.30
CA PHE A 160 9.08 -12.63 3.19
C PHE A 160 8.19 -13.80 3.67
N VAL A 161 7.27 -13.51 4.59
CA VAL A 161 6.38 -14.52 5.17
C VAL A 161 5.32 -14.96 4.16
N ALA A 162 4.92 -14.07 3.25
CA ALA A 162 3.91 -14.35 2.22
C ALA A 162 4.45 -15.11 0.99
N ASP A 163 5.74 -15.45 0.98
CA ASP A 163 6.46 -15.94 -0.20
C ASP A 163 6.25 -15.03 -1.44
N LYS A 164 6.42 -15.58 -2.65
CA LYS A 164 6.16 -14.84 -3.88
C LYS A 164 4.64 -14.78 -4.13
N PRO A 165 4.11 -13.60 -4.49
CA PRO A 165 2.69 -13.44 -4.80
C PRO A 165 2.27 -14.29 -6.01
N ASP A 166 1.09 -14.92 -5.92
CA ASP A 166 0.51 -15.83 -6.92
C ASP A 166 -0.84 -15.36 -7.49
N CYS A 167 -1.38 -14.25 -6.97
CA CYS A 167 -2.32 -13.40 -7.70
C CYS A 167 -1.61 -12.57 -8.79
#